data_AF-A0A5N5RJL9-F1
#
_entry.id   AF-A0A5N5RJL9-F1
#
_cell.length_a   1.000
_cell.length_b   1.000
_cell.length_c   1.000
_cell.angle_alpha   90.00
_cell.angle_beta   90.00
_cell.angle_gamma   90.00
#
_symmetry.space_group_name_H-M   'P 1'
#
loop_
_entity.id
_entity.type
_entity.pdbx_description
1 polymer ?
#
loop_
_entity_poly.entity_id
_entity_poly.type
_entity_poly.pdbx_seq_one_letter_code
_entity_poly.pdbx_strand_id
1 'polypeptide(L)'
;MTPTIGEACPRQISSAFASSSNPIYSVESSAGQKPRVSTGSSPACTKKVLDNFADVTDYINMTLSTPSAHFPTDDEFSTALQERDCYTKFGKECSYMLHRIENHLHPNEVVGDGYQIEHIMPQSITKSTEWQNMLGEQWPQIHEQYCNRLGNLTLTGYNQKYSNRPFAEKRDMPDVGFAHSPLSLNRDIGNQTQWDTCTIKQRGERLAQEALRIWPHPEIDEQLMQSFQEGKQSKHEWSIEEDHPYLANGGRAHKLFQVLRARITAECPQWEEYVTKYYIGYRKGTHRLIRVEGQQSGELAIGLTKPIEELDDPKHLCIDKRRDADGKPSGWLGGAKTYLKVSNANQLDDAMRLIKQA
;
A
#
# COMPACT_ATOMS: atom_id res chain seq x y z
N MET A 1 -30.07 6.93 21.57
CA MET A 1 -30.31 7.93 20.51
C MET A 1 -29.00 8.65 20.28
N THR A 2 -28.27 8.27 19.24
CA THR A 2 -27.03 8.93 18.79
C THR A 2 -27.41 10.22 18.05
N PRO A 3 -26.95 11.41 18.48
CA PRO A 3 -27.25 12.64 17.76
C PRO A 3 -26.37 12.73 16.51
N THR A 4 -27.02 12.90 15.36
CA THR A 4 -26.40 13.15 14.05
C THR A 4 -25.69 14.50 14.10
N ILE A 5 -24.36 14.50 14.01
CA ILE A 5 -23.56 15.74 13.88
C ILE A 5 -23.65 16.16 12.42
N GLY A 6 -24.57 17.07 12.12
CA GLY A 6 -24.83 17.51 10.75
C GLY A 6 -25.66 18.79 10.73
N GLU A 7 -25.14 19.88 11.28
CA GLU A 7 -25.58 21.18 10.78
C GLU A 7 -25.10 21.32 9.33
N ALA A 8 -26.06 21.47 8.43
CA ALA A 8 -25.80 21.69 7.02
C ALA A 8 -25.15 23.07 6.85
N CYS A 9 -23.90 23.09 6.39
CA CYS A 9 -23.25 24.33 5.97
C CYS A 9 -24.06 24.96 4.83
N PRO A 10 -24.41 26.25 4.92
CA PRO A 10 -25.03 26.95 3.80
C PRO A 10 -24.04 26.98 2.62
N ARG A 11 -24.44 26.39 1.48
CA ARG A 11 -23.67 26.47 0.23
C ARG A 11 -23.66 27.92 -0.25
N GLN A 12 -22.54 28.62 -0.13
CA GLN A 12 -22.34 29.86 -0.88
C GLN A 12 -21.88 29.51 -2.28
N ILE A 13 -22.78 29.67 -3.26
CA ILE A 13 -22.46 29.60 -4.69
C ILE A 13 -21.69 30.89 -5.01
N SER A 14 -20.37 30.81 -5.10
CA SER A 14 -19.57 31.90 -5.67
C SER A 14 -19.48 31.70 -7.18
N SER A 15 -20.32 32.45 -7.91
CA SER A 15 -20.26 32.57 -9.36
C SER A 15 -19.21 33.60 -9.75
N ALA A 16 -18.04 33.15 -10.22
CA ALA A 16 -17.20 33.87 -11.17
C ALA A 16 -15.96 33.03 -11.47
N PHE A 17 -15.83 32.49 -12.68
CA PHE A 17 -14.65 32.70 -13.54
C PHE A 17 -15.02 32.27 -14.96
N ALA A 18 -14.91 33.24 -15.86
CA ALA A 18 -15.34 33.17 -17.25
C ALA A 18 -14.43 32.26 -18.08
N SER A 19 -15.03 31.64 -19.11
CA SER A 19 -14.34 30.82 -20.09
C SER A 19 -13.34 31.65 -20.89
N SER A 20 -12.10 31.17 -21.00
CA SER A 20 -11.23 31.54 -22.11
C SER A 20 -10.54 30.28 -22.65
N SER A 21 -11.11 29.76 -23.72
CA SER A 21 -10.47 28.84 -24.66
C SER A 21 -9.19 29.45 -25.21
N ASN A 22 -8.09 28.68 -25.23
CA ASN A 22 -6.93 28.92 -26.09
C ASN A 22 -6.01 27.68 -26.16
N PRO A 23 -5.13 27.57 -27.16
CA PRO A 23 -5.18 26.51 -28.15
C PRO A 23 -4.14 25.39 -27.94
N ILE A 24 -4.37 24.30 -28.67
CA ILE A 24 -3.48 23.16 -28.84
C ILE A 24 -2.09 23.67 -29.28
N TYR A 25 -1.08 23.42 -28.45
CA TYR A 25 0.33 23.48 -28.85
C TYR A 25 0.99 22.13 -28.57
N SER A 26 1.36 21.47 -29.66
CA SER A 26 2.27 20.33 -29.68
C SER A 26 3.66 20.80 -29.26
N VAL A 27 4.28 20.10 -28.30
CA VAL A 27 5.68 20.35 -27.91
C VAL A 27 6.52 19.16 -28.38
N GLU A 28 7.39 19.45 -29.35
CA GLU A 28 8.45 18.57 -29.83
C GLU A 28 9.48 18.27 -28.72
N SER A 29 10.00 17.05 -28.75
CA SER A 29 11.06 16.57 -27.87
C SER A 29 12.39 17.29 -28.13
N SER A 30 12.98 17.89 -27.10
CA SER A 30 14.42 18.22 -27.09
C SER A 30 15.09 17.57 -25.88
N ALA A 31 16.02 16.65 -26.18
CA ALA A 31 16.87 15.98 -25.22
C ALA A 31 17.86 16.96 -24.55
N GLY A 32 18.07 16.82 -23.24
CA GLY A 32 19.22 17.44 -22.57
C GLY A 32 19.13 17.59 -21.06
N GLN A 33 20.00 16.85 -20.35
CA GLN A 33 20.41 17.00 -18.95
C GLN A 33 19.46 16.54 -17.81
N LYS A 34 19.81 15.38 -17.23
CA LYS A 34 19.31 14.90 -15.93
C LYS A 34 19.82 15.80 -14.79
N PRO A 35 18.96 16.38 -13.94
CA PRO A 35 19.40 16.98 -12.69
C PRO A 35 19.70 15.89 -11.64
N ARG A 36 20.79 16.11 -10.90
CA ARG A 36 21.34 15.21 -9.88
C ARG A 36 20.59 15.41 -8.56
N VAL A 37 19.77 14.44 -8.15
CA VAL A 37 19.01 14.49 -6.88
C VAL A 37 19.83 13.89 -5.74
N SER A 38 20.06 14.68 -4.68
CA SER A 38 20.70 14.24 -3.45
C SER A 38 19.73 13.39 -2.60
N THR A 39 20.27 12.36 -1.98
CA THR A 39 19.53 11.29 -1.34
C THR A 39 19.09 11.64 0.08
N GLY A 40 17.78 11.79 0.29
CA GLY A 40 17.11 11.75 1.60
C GLY A 40 16.12 10.58 1.64
N SER A 41 16.18 9.79 2.70
CA SER A 41 15.58 8.47 2.88
C SER A 41 14.04 8.45 2.78
N SER A 42 13.51 7.76 1.78
CA SER A 42 12.10 7.38 1.60
C SER A 42 11.98 5.85 1.70
N PRO A 43 10.82 5.26 2.09
CA PRO A 43 10.71 3.83 2.37
C PRO A 43 11.13 3.02 1.14
N ALA A 44 12.09 2.11 1.34
CA ALA A 44 12.78 1.38 0.27
C ALA A 44 11.88 0.49 -0.63
N CYS A 45 10.57 0.43 -0.38
CA CYS A 45 9.62 -0.38 -1.13
C CYS A 45 9.08 0.32 -2.38
N THR A 46 8.82 1.63 -2.34
CA THR A 46 8.29 2.37 -3.51
C THR A 46 9.38 2.76 -4.49
N LYS A 47 10.58 3.08 -4.01
CA LYS A 47 11.70 3.51 -4.86
C LYS A 47 12.22 2.40 -5.78
N LYS A 48 12.29 1.15 -5.27
CA LYS A 48 12.73 -0.02 -6.07
C LYS A 48 11.74 -0.46 -7.14
N VAL A 49 10.47 -0.07 -7.04
CA VAL A 49 9.43 -0.45 -7.99
C VAL A 49 9.40 0.55 -9.15
N LEU A 50 9.54 1.85 -8.88
CA LEU A 50 9.54 2.90 -9.91
C LEU A 50 10.77 2.85 -10.84
N ASP A 51 11.93 2.40 -10.35
CA ASP A 51 13.15 2.30 -11.18
C ASP A 51 13.05 1.21 -12.28
N ASN A 52 12.05 0.33 -12.24
CA ASN A 52 11.84 -0.76 -13.20
C ASN A 52 10.77 -0.46 -14.26
N PHE A 53 10.04 0.66 -14.16
CA PHE A 53 9.06 1.06 -15.17
C PHE A 53 9.64 2.20 -16.00
N ALA A 54 9.56 2.08 -17.32
CA ALA A 54 10.04 3.10 -18.24
C ALA A 54 9.21 4.39 -18.14
N ASP A 55 7.94 4.26 -17.69
CA ASP A 55 6.99 5.34 -17.50
C ASP A 55 6.12 5.11 -16.24
N VAL A 56 5.74 6.20 -15.56
CA VAL A 56 4.71 6.20 -14.49
C VAL A 56 3.40 5.61 -15.00
N THR A 57 3.11 5.80 -16.30
CA THR A 57 1.96 5.22 -16.99
C THR A 57 1.97 3.69 -16.93
N ASP A 58 3.12 3.03 -17.11
CA ASP A 58 3.23 1.57 -17.04
C ASP A 58 2.97 1.05 -15.61
N TYR A 59 3.43 1.77 -14.59
CA TYR A 59 3.18 1.43 -13.19
C TYR A 59 1.70 1.57 -12.83
N ILE A 60 1.07 2.65 -13.27
CA ILE A 60 -0.35 2.92 -13.09
C ILE A 60 -1.17 1.82 -13.78
N ASN A 61 -0.84 1.50 -15.04
CA ASN A 61 -1.54 0.49 -15.83
C ASN A 61 -1.35 -0.92 -15.28
N MET A 62 -0.15 -1.27 -14.81
CA MET A 62 0.08 -2.54 -14.12
C MET A 62 -0.76 -2.62 -12.84
N THR A 63 -0.78 -1.55 -12.04
CA THR A 63 -1.57 -1.49 -10.80
C THR A 63 -3.04 -1.70 -11.12
N LEU A 64 -3.60 -0.92 -12.05
CA LEU A 64 -4.99 -1.04 -12.52
C LEU A 64 -5.31 -2.41 -13.16
N SER A 65 -4.32 -3.08 -13.75
CA SER A 65 -4.46 -4.42 -14.34
C SER A 65 -4.37 -5.55 -13.30
N THR A 66 -4.11 -5.27 -12.02
CA THR A 66 -4.14 -6.28 -10.95
C THR A 66 -5.53 -6.34 -10.29
N PRO A 67 -6.20 -7.53 -10.27
CA PRO A 67 -7.55 -7.65 -9.71
C PRO A 67 -7.68 -7.26 -8.22
N SER A 68 -6.55 -7.13 -7.52
CA SER A 68 -6.48 -6.78 -6.10
C SER A 68 -6.02 -5.34 -5.84
N ALA A 69 -5.57 -4.59 -6.84
CA ALA A 69 -5.18 -3.20 -6.63
C ALA A 69 -6.31 -2.28 -7.11
N HIS A 70 -6.78 -1.46 -6.19
CA HIS A 70 -7.80 -0.46 -6.42
C HIS A 70 -7.11 0.89 -6.57
N PHE A 71 -7.24 1.52 -7.74
CA PHE A 71 -6.90 2.93 -7.89
C PHE A 71 -8.14 3.75 -7.54
N PRO A 72 -8.03 4.78 -6.70
CA PRO A 72 -9.19 5.54 -6.27
C PRO A 72 -9.82 6.27 -7.44
N THR A 73 -11.15 6.24 -7.50
CA THR A 73 -11.93 7.16 -8.34
C THR A 73 -11.75 8.61 -7.85
N ASP A 74 -12.08 9.58 -8.70
CA ASP A 74 -12.04 11.00 -8.33
C ASP A 74 -12.88 11.31 -7.09
N ASP A 75 -14.04 10.67 -6.96
CA ASP A 75 -14.92 10.81 -5.79
C ASP A 75 -14.25 10.25 -4.53
N GLU A 76 -13.69 9.03 -4.59
CA GLU A 76 -12.99 8.43 -3.46
C GLU A 76 -11.76 9.25 -3.05
N PHE A 77 -11.01 9.75 -4.03
CA PHE A 77 -9.85 10.61 -3.80
C PHE A 77 -10.26 11.93 -3.13
N SER A 78 -11.27 12.59 -3.68
CA SER A 78 -11.79 13.86 -3.16
C SER A 78 -12.34 13.71 -1.74
N THR A 79 -13.19 12.69 -1.48
CA THR A 79 -13.72 12.41 -0.14
C THR A 79 -12.59 12.08 0.84
N ALA A 80 -11.61 11.27 0.44
CA ALA A 80 -10.50 10.91 1.31
C ALA A 80 -9.67 12.14 1.74
N LEU A 81 -9.39 13.07 0.83
CA LEU A 81 -8.64 14.31 1.15
C LEU A 81 -9.40 15.23 2.11
N GLN A 82 -10.73 15.24 2.06
CA GLN A 82 -11.57 16.08 2.90
C GLN A 82 -11.76 15.52 4.32
N GLU A 83 -11.81 14.20 4.46
CA GLU A 83 -12.25 13.56 5.69
C GLU A 83 -11.15 12.92 6.53
N ARG A 84 -10.05 12.49 5.91
CA ARG A 84 -8.99 11.74 6.60
C ARG A 84 -8.02 12.66 7.33
N ASP A 85 -7.30 12.05 8.28
CA ASP A 85 -6.10 12.65 8.87
C ASP A 85 -4.98 12.68 7.82
N CYS A 86 -4.60 13.89 7.40
CA CYS A 86 -3.55 14.13 6.42
C CYS A 86 -2.18 14.39 7.05
N TYR A 87 -2.06 14.44 8.38
CA TYR A 87 -0.84 14.93 9.02
C TYR A 87 -0.11 13.87 9.86
N THR A 88 -0.81 13.19 10.77
CA THR A 88 -0.19 12.37 11.83
C THR A 88 0.77 11.32 11.29
N LYS A 89 0.37 10.62 10.22
CA LYS A 89 1.20 9.61 9.55
C LYS A 89 1.67 10.02 8.16
N PHE A 90 1.17 11.16 7.66
CA PHE A 90 1.29 11.58 6.27
C PHE A 90 1.87 12.99 6.12
N GLY A 91 2.59 13.50 7.14
CA GLY A 91 3.08 14.87 7.14
C GLY A 91 4.01 15.21 5.96
N LYS A 92 4.79 14.25 5.44
CA LYS A 92 5.64 14.46 4.26
C LYS A 92 4.81 14.58 2.99
N GLU A 93 3.84 13.70 2.84
CA GLU A 93 2.89 13.66 1.73
C GLU A 93 2.01 14.91 1.74
N CYS A 94 1.55 15.34 2.92
CA CYS A 94 0.81 16.59 3.09
C CYS A 94 1.63 17.81 2.73
N SER A 95 2.89 17.87 3.15
CA SER A 95 3.78 18.97 2.78
C SER A 95 3.92 19.04 1.26
N TYR A 96 4.20 17.89 0.63
CA TYR A 96 4.24 17.79 -0.82
C TYR A 96 2.94 18.24 -1.48
N MET A 97 1.77 17.78 -1.00
CA MET A 97 0.48 18.15 -1.56
C MET A 97 0.24 19.66 -1.49
N LEU A 98 0.50 20.28 -0.33
CA LEU A 98 0.32 21.71 -0.16
C LEU A 98 1.27 22.53 -1.04
N HIS A 99 2.54 22.12 -1.16
CA HIS A 99 3.50 22.76 -2.07
C HIS A 99 3.07 22.63 -3.53
N ARG A 100 2.56 21.46 -3.93
CA ARG A 100 2.06 21.24 -5.29
C ARG A 100 0.81 22.06 -5.59
N ILE A 101 -0.11 22.20 -4.64
CA ILE A 101 -1.29 23.06 -4.77
C ILE A 101 -0.88 24.53 -4.89
N GLU A 102 0.01 25.02 -4.03
CA GLU A 102 0.51 26.40 -4.10
C GLU A 102 1.16 26.70 -5.46
N ASN A 103 2.06 25.83 -5.91
CA ASN A 103 2.75 26.01 -7.20
C ASN A 103 1.80 25.90 -8.41
N HIS A 104 0.70 25.15 -8.29
CA HIS A 104 -0.34 25.10 -9.32
C HIS A 104 -1.14 26.40 -9.40
N LEU A 105 -1.44 27.00 -8.24
CA LEU A 105 -2.15 28.28 -8.15
C LEU A 105 -1.26 29.47 -8.54
N HIS A 106 0.05 29.33 -8.41
CA HIS A 106 1.03 30.40 -8.65
C HIS A 106 2.22 29.94 -9.52
N PRO A 107 2.00 29.55 -10.79
CA PRO A 107 3.00 28.85 -11.61
C PRO A 107 4.26 29.67 -11.93
N ASN A 108 4.20 31.00 -11.82
CA ASN A 108 5.31 31.89 -12.16
C ASN A 108 6.29 32.13 -10.98
N GLU A 109 5.90 31.77 -9.75
CA GLU A 109 6.75 31.94 -8.56
C GLU A 109 6.70 30.66 -7.72
N VAL A 110 7.57 29.70 -8.06
CA VAL A 110 7.64 28.42 -7.37
C VAL A 110 8.10 28.64 -5.92
N VAL A 111 7.31 28.15 -4.99
CA VAL A 111 7.59 28.22 -3.56
C VAL A 111 8.66 27.19 -3.19
N GLY A 112 9.79 27.67 -2.63
CA GLY A 112 10.92 26.83 -2.23
C GLY A 112 10.75 26.13 -0.87
N ASP A 113 11.79 25.39 -0.46
CA ASP A 113 11.78 24.48 0.71
C ASP A 113 11.73 25.16 2.10
N GLY A 114 11.61 26.48 2.16
CA GLY A 114 11.62 27.27 3.41
C GLY A 114 10.29 27.25 4.19
N TYR A 115 9.26 26.61 3.66
CA TYR A 115 7.92 26.61 4.25
C TYR A 115 7.66 25.33 5.05
N GLN A 116 6.90 25.48 6.13
CA GLN A 116 6.52 24.39 7.03
C GLN A 116 4.99 24.29 7.09
N ILE A 117 4.50 23.09 7.42
CA ILE A 117 3.07 22.89 7.67
C ILE A 117 2.68 23.64 8.95
N GLU A 118 1.64 24.44 8.85
CA GLU A 118 0.97 25.10 9.96
C GLU A 118 -0.44 24.53 10.16
N HIS A 119 -0.77 24.31 11.43
CA HIS A 119 -2.12 24.02 11.89
C HIS A 119 -2.83 25.33 12.21
N ILE A 120 -3.81 25.73 11.38
CA ILE A 120 -4.53 26.99 11.56
C ILE A 120 -5.25 26.98 12.91
N MET A 121 -6.10 25.97 13.13
CA MET A 121 -6.50 25.50 14.46
C MET A 121 -5.37 24.64 15.05
N PRO A 122 -4.69 25.07 16.13
CA PRO A 122 -3.52 24.39 16.68
C PRO A 122 -3.80 22.98 17.20
N GLN A 123 -2.76 22.16 17.33
CA GLN A 123 -2.87 20.83 17.97
C GLN A 123 -3.17 20.91 19.47
N SER A 124 -2.89 22.04 20.13
CA SER A 124 -3.13 22.23 21.55
C SER A 124 -3.97 23.48 21.80
N ILE A 125 -5.26 23.28 22.04
CA ILE A 125 -6.24 24.35 22.32
C ILE A 125 -6.92 24.21 23.69
N THR A 126 -6.55 23.23 24.50
CA THR A 126 -7.15 22.96 25.83
C THR A 126 -7.07 24.14 26.79
N LYS A 127 -6.13 25.07 26.58
CA LYS A 127 -5.94 26.28 27.39
C LYS A 127 -6.38 27.58 26.69
N SER A 128 -6.88 27.51 25.46
CA SER A 128 -7.34 28.71 24.73
C SER A 128 -8.85 28.79 24.79
N THR A 129 -9.36 29.75 25.57
CA THR A 129 -10.79 30.04 25.66
C THR A 129 -11.32 30.58 24.34
N GLU A 130 -10.50 31.27 23.55
CA GLU A 130 -10.87 31.79 22.24
C GLU A 130 -11.16 30.67 21.24
N TRP A 131 -10.30 29.65 21.18
CA TRP A 131 -10.54 28.47 20.33
C TRP A 131 -11.75 27.67 20.82
N GLN A 132 -11.90 27.48 22.13
CA GLN A 132 -13.06 26.80 22.70
C GLN A 132 -14.37 27.52 22.36
N ASN A 133 -14.39 28.85 22.49
CA ASN A 133 -15.56 29.66 22.14
C ASN A 133 -15.83 29.64 20.63
N MET A 134 -14.78 29.67 19.80
CA MET A 134 -14.90 29.64 18.33
C MET A 134 -15.48 28.32 17.82
N LEU A 135 -15.19 27.20 18.50
CA LEU A 135 -15.66 25.87 18.13
C LEU A 135 -16.96 25.46 18.87
N GLY A 136 -17.35 26.19 19.91
CA GLY A 136 -18.56 25.95 20.70
C GLY A 136 -18.42 24.82 21.74
N GLU A 137 -19.54 24.38 22.31
CA GLU A 137 -19.57 23.40 23.41
C GLU A 137 -18.95 22.04 23.04
N GLN A 138 -19.04 21.66 21.77
CA GLN A 138 -18.50 20.41 21.23
C GLN A 138 -17.06 20.55 20.71
N TRP A 139 -16.33 21.59 21.16
CA TRP A 139 -14.95 21.81 20.72
C TRP A 139 -14.04 20.59 20.87
N PRO A 140 -14.13 19.71 21.90
CA PRO A 140 -13.23 18.56 21.99
C PRO A 140 -13.40 17.59 20.82
N GLN A 141 -14.65 17.26 20.47
CA GLN A 141 -14.96 16.34 19.38
C GLN A 141 -14.62 16.95 18.02
N ILE A 142 -14.89 18.25 17.85
CA ILE A 142 -14.53 19.00 16.65
C ILE A 142 -13.01 19.05 16.49
N HIS A 143 -12.28 19.32 17.56
CA HIS A 143 -10.82 19.38 17.52
C HIS A 143 -10.22 18.04 17.11
N GLU A 144 -10.65 16.94 17.75
CA GLU A 144 -10.21 15.59 17.41
C GLU A 144 -10.49 15.25 15.93
N GLN A 145 -11.67 15.61 15.43
CA GLN A 145 -12.08 15.27 14.08
C GLN A 145 -11.39 16.11 12.98
N TYR A 146 -11.19 17.41 13.22
CA TYR A 146 -10.83 18.37 12.16
C TYR A 146 -9.38 18.88 12.23
N CYS A 147 -8.67 18.72 13.36
CA CYS A 147 -7.33 19.28 13.54
C CYS A 147 -6.34 18.86 12.45
N ASN A 148 -6.35 17.60 12.03
CA ASN A 148 -5.39 17.07 11.05
C ASN A 148 -5.97 16.92 9.64
N ARG A 149 -7.16 17.49 9.37
CA ARG A 149 -7.74 17.46 8.02
C ARG A 149 -7.09 18.49 7.12
N LEU A 150 -7.00 18.19 5.82
CA LEU A 150 -6.39 19.06 4.82
C LEU A 150 -6.89 20.52 4.89
N GLY A 151 -8.19 20.71 5.11
CA GLY A 151 -8.78 22.05 5.24
C GLY A 151 -8.20 22.90 6.38
N ASN A 152 -7.66 22.28 7.44
CA ASN A 152 -7.04 22.99 8.57
C ASN A 152 -5.51 23.17 8.42
N LEU A 153 -4.92 22.63 7.36
CA LEU A 153 -3.48 22.64 7.14
C LEU A 153 -3.10 23.67 6.09
N THR A 154 -1.95 24.30 6.29
CA THR A 154 -1.40 25.29 5.36
C THR A 154 0.12 25.34 5.39
N LEU A 155 0.73 26.14 4.51
CA LEU A 155 2.15 26.46 4.51
C LEU A 155 2.41 27.83 5.13
N THR A 156 3.51 27.94 5.88
CA THR A 156 4.02 29.21 6.41
C THR A 156 5.54 29.18 6.59
N GLY A 157 6.18 30.34 6.44
CA GLY A 157 7.57 30.58 6.87
C GLY A 157 7.68 31.08 8.32
N TYR A 158 6.55 31.30 9.01
CA TYR A 158 6.49 31.95 10.32
C TYR A 158 5.83 31.07 11.40
N ASN A 159 5.92 29.73 11.27
CA ASN A 159 5.27 28.75 12.16
C ASN A 159 5.52 29.03 13.65
N GLN A 160 6.77 29.39 14.00
CA GLN A 160 7.15 29.74 15.38
C GLN A 160 6.39 30.97 15.94
N LYS A 161 5.97 31.92 15.09
CA LYS A 161 5.24 33.12 15.51
C LYS A 161 3.76 32.83 15.77
N TYR A 162 3.16 31.90 15.01
CA TYR A 162 1.75 31.55 15.12
C TYR A 162 1.47 30.70 16.36
N SER A 163 2.20 29.61 16.57
CA SER A 163 2.07 28.74 17.76
C SER A 163 0.59 28.41 18.07
N ASN A 164 0.19 28.41 19.35
CA ASN A 164 -1.18 28.18 19.80
C ASN A 164 -2.02 29.46 19.90
N ARG A 165 -1.66 30.54 19.17
CA ARG A 165 -2.41 31.80 19.23
C ARG A 165 -3.86 31.64 18.72
N PRO A 166 -4.79 32.48 19.18
CA PRO A 166 -6.14 32.58 18.62
C PRO A 166 -6.12 32.84 17.11
N PHE A 167 -7.15 32.39 16.39
CA PHE A 167 -7.25 32.57 14.94
C PHE A 167 -7.11 34.04 14.51
N ALA A 168 -7.83 34.95 15.17
CA ALA A 168 -7.78 36.38 14.85
C ALA A 168 -6.35 36.95 14.95
N GLU A 169 -5.59 36.56 15.97
CA GLU A 169 -4.18 36.95 16.09
C GLU A 169 -3.32 36.37 14.97
N LYS A 170 -3.49 35.10 14.62
CA LYS A 170 -2.75 34.48 13.51
C LYS A 170 -3.07 35.15 12.16
N ARG A 171 -4.33 35.55 11.97
CA ARG A 171 -4.81 36.21 10.75
C ARG A 171 -4.27 37.64 10.63
N ASP A 172 -4.37 38.43 11.70
CA ASP A 172 -4.15 39.88 11.69
C ASP A 172 -2.75 40.31 12.17
N MET A 173 -1.85 39.36 12.45
CA MET A 173 -0.49 39.69 12.90
C MET A 173 0.20 40.63 11.89
N PRO A 174 0.78 41.75 12.33
CA PRO A 174 1.47 42.68 11.44
C PRO A 174 2.54 41.98 10.60
N ASP A 175 2.55 42.26 9.30
CA ASP A 175 3.51 41.79 8.28
C ASP A 175 3.54 40.28 8.00
N VAL A 176 3.11 39.44 8.95
CA VAL A 176 3.26 37.97 8.87
C VAL A 176 1.96 37.20 9.07
N GLY A 177 0.85 37.87 9.37
CA GLY A 177 -0.45 37.23 9.54
C GLY A 177 -0.98 36.62 8.24
N PHE A 178 -1.94 35.69 8.33
CA PHE A 178 -2.51 35.06 7.14
C PHE A 178 -3.15 36.09 6.17
N ALA A 179 -3.65 37.22 6.66
CA ALA A 179 -4.17 38.30 5.82
C ALA A 179 -3.10 39.00 4.96
N HIS A 180 -1.83 38.88 5.35
CA HIS A 180 -0.67 39.45 4.67
C HIS A 180 0.22 38.40 4.01
N SER A 181 -0.21 37.13 3.99
CA SER A 181 0.60 36.05 3.45
C SER A 181 0.76 36.20 1.94
N PRO A 182 1.98 36.00 1.39
CA PRO A 182 2.20 36.01 -0.06
C PRO A 182 1.70 34.73 -0.74
N LEU A 183 1.35 33.68 0.02
CA LEU A 183 0.93 32.39 -0.54
C LEU A 183 -0.52 32.43 -0.99
N SER A 184 -0.76 31.95 -2.22
CA SER A 184 -2.11 31.84 -2.78
C SER A 184 -3.01 30.93 -1.95
N LEU A 185 -2.43 29.87 -1.38
CA LEU A 185 -3.09 28.90 -0.51
C LEU A 185 -3.60 29.50 0.81
N ASN A 186 -3.07 30.66 1.22
CA ASN A 186 -3.47 31.39 2.44
C ASN A 186 -4.49 32.51 2.19
N ARG A 187 -4.76 32.86 0.93
CA ARG A 187 -5.63 34.00 0.58
C ARG A 187 -7.05 33.83 1.13
N ASP A 188 -7.62 32.63 1.07
CA ASP A 188 -8.93 32.34 1.65
C ASP A 188 -8.91 32.45 3.17
N ILE A 189 -7.86 31.95 3.84
CA ILE A 189 -7.67 32.04 5.30
C ILE A 189 -7.69 33.50 5.77
N GLY A 190 -6.95 34.37 5.08
CA GLY A 190 -6.87 35.79 5.39
C GLY A 190 -8.21 36.53 5.34
N ASN A 191 -9.17 36.02 4.57
CA ASN A 191 -10.50 36.61 4.40
C ASN A 191 -11.56 36.06 5.37
N GLN A 192 -11.23 35.06 6.18
CA GLN A 192 -12.19 34.48 7.13
C GLN A 192 -12.23 35.26 8.43
N THR A 193 -13.43 35.35 9.02
CA THR A 193 -13.63 35.91 10.36
C THR A 193 -13.71 34.86 11.47
N GLN A 194 -14.02 33.63 11.09
CA GLN A 194 -14.13 32.48 11.97
C GLN A 194 -13.38 31.30 11.35
N TRP A 195 -12.94 30.37 12.20
CA TRP A 195 -12.26 29.15 11.77
C TRP A 195 -12.93 27.93 12.41
N ASP A 196 -14.19 27.74 12.04
CA ASP A 196 -15.08 26.70 12.55
C ASP A 196 -15.11 25.46 11.64
N THR A 197 -15.95 24.48 11.99
CA THR A 197 -16.12 23.26 11.18
C THR A 197 -16.56 23.56 9.76
N CYS A 198 -17.37 24.61 9.56
CA CYS A 198 -17.89 24.94 8.24
C CYS A 198 -16.79 25.49 7.33
N THR A 199 -15.99 26.40 7.87
CA THR A 199 -14.83 26.99 7.21
C THR A 199 -13.81 25.92 6.83
N ILE A 200 -13.50 25.00 7.75
CA ILE A 200 -12.56 23.90 7.50
C ILE A 200 -13.08 22.97 6.39
N LYS A 201 -14.38 22.62 6.39
CA LYS A 201 -14.98 21.76 5.35
C LYS A 201 -14.95 22.42 3.98
N GLN A 202 -15.42 23.66 3.88
CA GLN A 202 -15.45 24.40 2.61
C GLN A 202 -14.06 24.56 2.01
N ARG A 203 -13.07 24.86 2.85
CA ARG A 203 -11.68 24.90 2.41
C ARG A 203 -11.17 23.53 1.98
N GLY A 204 -11.47 22.47 2.73
CA GLY A 204 -11.11 21.09 2.37
C GLY A 204 -11.66 20.70 1.00
N GLU A 205 -12.92 21.00 0.73
CA GLU A 205 -13.57 20.77 -0.58
C GLU A 205 -12.86 21.52 -1.70
N ARG A 206 -12.57 22.81 -1.51
CA ARG A 206 -11.82 23.62 -2.48
C ARG A 206 -10.43 23.02 -2.77
N LEU A 207 -9.68 22.64 -1.73
CA LEU A 207 -8.34 22.05 -1.89
C LEU A 207 -8.40 20.68 -2.59
N ALA A 208 -9.44 19.88 -2.33
CA ALA A 208 -9.67 18.62 -3.04
C ALA A 208 -9.96 18.84 -4.54
N GLN A 209 -10.71 19.89 -4.89
CA GLN A 209 -10.92 20.26 -6.29
C GLN A 209 -9.62 20.67 -7.00
N GLU A 210 -8.74 21.44 -6.33
CA GLU A 210 -7.42 21.74 -6.89
C GLU A 210 -6.56 20.47 -7.04
N ALA A 211 -6.63 19.56 -6.07
CA ALA A 211 -5.92 18.29 -6.13
C ALA A 211 -6.35 17.45 -7.36
N LEU A 212 -7.64 17.39 -7.68
CA LEU A 212 -8.14 16.69 -8.87
C LEU A 212 -7.61 17.29 -10.19
N ARG A 213 -7.35 18.60 -10.24
CA ARG A 213 -6.74 19.24 -11.43
C ARG A 213 -5.25 18.95 -11.55
N ILE A 214 -4.56 18.78 -10.42
CA ILE A 214 -3.12 18.52 -10.38
C ILE A 214 -2.82 17.04 -10.66
N TRP A 215 -3.68 16.15 -10.14
CA TRP A 215 -3.57 14.70 -10.27
C TRP A 215 -4.86 14.14 -10.88
N PRO A 216 -5.10 14.38 -12.18
CA PRO A 216 -6.27 13.82 -12.85
C PRO A 216 -6.20 12.30 -12.83
N HIS A 217 -7.37 11.65 -12.79
CA HIS A 217 -7.44 10.21 -12.98
C HIS A 217 -6.76 9.85 -14.31
N PRO A 218 -5.87 8.84 -14.34
CA PRO A 218 -5.19 8.43 -15.56
C PRO A 218 -6.22 7.91 -16.58
N GLU A 219 -6.07 8.34 -17.83
CA GLU A 219 -6.74 7.69 -18.96
C GLU A 219 -5.96 6.42 -19.31
N ILE A 220 -6.66 5.28 -19.35
CA ILE A 220 -6.02 3.98 -19.57
C ILE A 220 -6.23 3.57 -21.02
N ASP A 221 -5.15 3.19 -21.71
CA ASP A 221 -5.24 2.53 -23.01
C ASP A 221 -5.72 1.09 -22.85
N GLU A 222 -6.88 0.79 -23.44
CA GLU A 222 -7.51 -0.54 -23.44
C GLU A 222 -6.57 -1.62 -24.01
N GLN A 223 -5.75 -1.30 -25.03
CA GLN A 223 -4.83 -2.25 -25.64
C GLN A 223 -3.69 -2.63 -24.67
N LEU A 224 -3.18 -1.65 -23.92
CA LEU A 224 -2.16 -1.86 -22.92
C LEU A 224 -2.70 -2.67 -21.73
N MET A 225 -3.93 -2.39 -21.28
CA MET A 225 -4.61 -3.23 -20.28
C MET A 225 -4.74 -4.68 -20.73
N GLN A 226 -5.16 -4.90 -21.98
CA GLN A 226 -5.36 -6.23 -22.53
C GLN A 226 -4.02 -7.02 -22.55
N SER A 227 -2.91 -6.37 -22.90
CA SER A 227 -1.59 -6.99 -22.88
C SER A 227 -1.17 -7.51 -21.49
N PHE A 228 -1.52 -6.77 -20.42
CA PHE A 228 -1.25 -7.19 -19.04
C PHE A 228 -2.18 -8.32 -18.57
N GLN A 229 -3.39 -8.42 -19.11
CA GLN A 229 -4.32 -9.51 -18.84
C GLN A 229 -3.87 -10.80 -19.55
N GLU A 230 -3.43 -10.69 -20.80
CA GLU A 230 -2.95 -11.82 -21.62
C GLU A 230 -1.68 -12.43 -21.04
N GLY A 231 -0.75 -11.61 -20.53
CA GLY A 231 0.47 -12.09 -19.85
C GLY A 231 0.22 -12.91 -18.57
N LYS A 232 -0.99 -12.83 -17.97
CA LYS A 232 -1.36 -13.63 -16.79
C LYS A 232 -1.96 -15.00 -17.15
N GLN A 233 -2.34 -15.23 -18.40
CA GLN A 233 -2.96 -16.50 -18.81
C GLN A 233 -1.95 -17.64 -19.05
N SER A 234 -0.64 -17.39 -19.05
CA SER A 234 0.33 -18.49 -18.99
C SER A 234 0.46 -19.04 -17.57
N LYS A 235 -0.63 -19.57 -17.02
CA LYS A 235 -0.56 -20.44 -15.85
C LYS A 235 0.06 -21.74 -16.34
N HIS A 236 1.39 -21.83 -16.31
CA HIS A 236 2.09 -23.07 -16.64
C HIS A 236 1.50 -24.19 -15.78
N GLU A 237 0.76 -25.10 -16.40
CA GLU A 237 0.29 -26.31 -15.72
C GLU A 237 1.51 -27.19 -15.53
N TRP A 238 2.00 -27.25 -14.30
CA TRP A 238 3.13 -28.09 -13.95
C TRP A 238 2.73 -29.56 -14.11
N SER A 239 3.55 -30.35 -14.80
CA SER A 239 3.37 -31.79 -14.95
C SER A 239 4.55 -32.54 -14.30
N ILE A 240 4.31 -33.77 -13.83
CA ILE A 240 5.41 -34.57 -13.24
C ILE A 240 6.46 -34.89 -14.32
N GLU A 241 5.99 -35.16 -15.53
CA GLU A 241 6.76 -35.66 -16.67
C GLU A 241 7.71 -34.61 -17.24
N GLU A 242 7.29 -33.35 -17.28
CA GLU A 242 8.11 -32.25 -17.80
C GLU A 242 8.91 -31.56 -16.71
N ASP A 243 8.32 -31.37 -15.52
CA ASP A 243 8.88 -30.46 -14.51
C ASP A 243 9.56 -31.18 -13.33
N HIS A 244 9.31 -32.47 -13.15
CA HIS A 244 9.86 -33.27 -12.06
C HIS A 244 10.66 -34.46 -12.60
N PRO A 245 11.79 -34.25 -13.31
CA PRO A 245 12.49 -35.29 -14.06
C PRO A 245 12.97 -36.48 -13.20
N TYR A 246 13.17 -36.28 -11.90
CA TYR A 246 13.52 -37.37 -10.98
C TYR A 246 12.33 -38.25 -10.59
N LEU A 247 11.11 -37.73 -10.65
CA LEU A 247 9.85 -38.42 -10.36
C LEU A 247 9.14 -38.93 -11.63
N ALA A 248 9.39 -38.29 -12.78
CA ALA A 248 8.91 -38.66 -14.11
C ALA A 248 9.26 -40.11 -14.48
N ASN A 249 8.57 -40.66 -15.48
CA ASN A 249 8.89 -42.01 -15.98
C ASN A 249 10.37 -42.09 -16.43
N GLY A 250 11.09 -43.11 -15.96
CA GLY A 250 12.54 -43.25 -16.16
C GLY A 250 13.40 -42.43 -15.19
N GLY A 251 12.81 -41.57 -14.38
CA GLY A 251 13.47 -40.81 -13.32
C GLY A 251 14.04 -41.70 -12.21
N ARG A 252 15.14 -41.26 -11.58
CA ARG A 252 15.86 -42.06 -10.58
C ARG A 252 15.02 -42.37 -9.33
N ALA A 253 14.13 -41.47 -8.94
CA ALA A 253 13.24 -41.65 -7.78
C ALA A 253 11.85 -42.19 -8.19
N HIS A 254 11.59 -42.40 -9.48
CA HIS A 254 10.28 -42.76 -10.02
C HIS A 254 9.67 -43.99 -9.34
N LYS A 255 10.42 -45.10 -9.28
CA LYS A 255 9.92 -46.36 -8.69
C LYS A 255 9.52 -46.17 -7.23
N LEU A 256 10.35 -45.47 -6.45
CA LEU A 256 10.08 -45.20 -5.05
C LEU A 256 8.88 -44.26 -4.88
N PHE A 257 8.77 -43.24 -5.72
CA PHE A 257 7.63 -42.33 -5.76
C PHE A 257 6.32 -43.03 -6.07
N GLN A 258 6.28 -43.93 -7.06
CA GLN A 258 5.05 -44.67 -7.40
C GLN A 258 4.57 -45.53 -6.23
N VAL A 259 5.48 -46.16 -5.48
CA VAL A 259 5.10 -46.92 -4.27
C VAL A 259 4.54 -45.98 -3.20
N LEU A 260 5.18 -44.85 -2.94
CA LEU A 260 4.69 -43.84 -1.98
C LEU A 260 3.30 -43.31 -2.41
N ARG A 261 3.14 -42.92 -3.67
CA ARG A 261 1.89 -42.39 -4.26
C ARG A 261 0.74 -43.39 -4.13
N ALA A 262 0.99 -44.67 -4.43
CA ALA A 262 0.01 -45.73 -4.27
C ALA A 262 -0.41 -45.90 -2.80
N ARG A 263 0.54 -45.84 -1.87
CA ARG A 263 0.27 -45.92 -0.43
C ARG A 263 -0.53 -44.73 0.11
N ILE A 264 -0.18 -43.51 -0.28
CA ILE A 264 -0.94 -42.31 0.10
C ILE A 264 -2.37 -42.42 -0.43
N THR A 265 -2.54 -42.84 -1.68
CA THR A 265 -3.87 -43.01 -2.30
C THR A 265 -4.71 -44.05 -1.54
N ALA A 266 -4.10 -45.19 -1.16
CA ALA A 266 -4.80 -46.27 -0.46
C ALA A 266 -5.09 -45.94 1.01
N GLU A 267 -4.14 -45.32 1.72
CA GLU A 267 -4.22 -45.11 3.16
C GLU A 267 -4.79 -43.73 3.55
N CYS A 268 -4.79 -42.77 2.62
CA CYS A 268 -5.29 -41.40 2.79
C CYS A 268 -6.21 -40.99 1.61
N PRO A 269 -7.34 -41.68 1.37
CA PRO A 269 -8.17 -41.49 0.16
C PRO A 269 -8.85 -40.11 0.04
N GLN A 270 -8.81 -39.29 1.10
CA GLN A 270 -9.34 -37.94 1.13
C GLN A 270 -8.31 -36.88 0.71
N TRP A 271 -7.10 -37.29 0.36
CA TRP A 271 -6.02 -36.39 -0.02
C TRP A 271 -5.99 -36.20 -1.53
N GLU A 272 -5.86 -34.95 -1.95
CA GLU A 272 -5.70 -34.56 -3.34
C GLU A 272 -4.23 -34.28 -3.64
N GLU A 273 -3.72 -34.87 -4.71
CA GLU A 273 -2.39 -34.57 -5.25
C GLU A 273 -2.45 -33.33 -6.15
N TYR A 274 -1.44 -32.47 -6.09
CA TYR A 274 -1.28 -31.35 -6.99
C TYR A 274 0.19 -31.12 -7.32
N VAL A 275 0.47 -30.66 -8.54
CA VAL A 275 1.83 -30.40 -9.03
C VAL A 275 2.15 -28.92 -8.91
N THR A 276 3.37 -28.60 -8.47
CA THR A 276 3.90 -27.25 -8.46
C THR A 276 5.25 -27.22 -9.17
N LYS A 277 5.81 -26.03 -9.36
CA LYS A 277 7.16 -25.86 -9.92
C LYS A 277 8.26 -26.68 -9.21
N TYR A 278 8.16 -26.89 -7.90
CA TYR A 278 9.27 -27.41 -7.09
C TYR A 278 8.99 -28.75 -6.40
N TYR A 279 7.72 -29.11 -6.23
CA TYR A 279 7.34 -30.35 -5.56
C TYR A 279 5.95 -30.83 -5.97
N ILE A 280 5.67 -32.08 -5.65
CA ILE A 280 4.34 -32.68 -5.68
C ILE A 280 3.72 -32.54 -4.30
N GLY A 281 2.60 -31.84 -4.18
CA GLY A 281 1.92 -31.58 -2.92
C GLY A 281 0.72 -32.50 -2.72
N TYR A 282 0.39 -32.75 -1.45
CA TYR A 282 -0.86 -33.39 -1.08
C TYR A 282 -1.63 -32.49 -0.10
N ARG A 283 -2.94 -32.38 -0.30
CA ARG A 283 -3.83 -31.53 0.51
C ARG A 283 -5.14 -32.22 0.84
N LYS A 284 -5.86 -31.73 1.85
CA LYS A 284 -7.26 -32.06 2.12
C LYS A 284 -8.07 -30.77 2.13
N GLY A 285 -8.92 -30.58 1.11
CA GLY A 285 -9.57 -29.29 0.86
C GLY A 285 -8.53 -28.18 0.65
N THR A 286 -8.56 -27.13 1.48
CA THR A 286 -7.61 -26.01 1.41
C THR A 286 -6.32 -26.25 2.21
N HIS A 287 -6.26 -27.30 3.04
CA HIS A 287 -5.14 -27.56 3.94
C HIS A 287 -4.03 -28.39 3.28
N ARG A 288 -2.81 -27.84 3.21
CA ARG A 288 -1.62 -28.52 2.66
C ARG A 288 -0.95 -29.39 3.72
N LEU A 289 -0.74 -30.66 3.41
CA LEU A 289 -0.33 -31.67 4.39
C LEU A 289 1.15 -32.02 4.21
N ILE A 290 1.48 -32.54 3.03
CA ILE A 290 2.84 -32.96 2.70
C ILE A 290 3.28 -32.46 1.32
N ARG A 291 4.59 -32.51 1.11
CA ARG A 291 5.26 -32.11 -0.13
C ARG A 291 6.35 -33.12 -0.44
N VAL A 292 6.46 -33.54 -1.70
CA VAL A 292 7.38 -34.58 -2.14
C VAL A 292 8.22 -34.04 -3.28
N GLU A 293 9.53 -34.16 -3.13
CA GLU A 293 10.52 -33.80 -4.15
C GLU A 293 11.42 -35.02 -4.41
N GLY A 294 11.61 -35.37 -5.68
CA GLY A 294 12.58 -36.39 -6.07
C GLY A 294 13.99 -35.82 -6.09
N GLN A 295 14.95 -36.56 -5.58
CA GLN A 295 16.36 -36.15 -5.54
C GLN A 295 17.17 -36.87 -6.62
N GLN A 296 18.27 -36.25 -7.07
CA GLN A 296 19.18 -36.83 -8.08
C GLN A 296 19.79 -38.17 -7.64
N SER A 297 19.89 -38.41 -6.32
CA SER A 297 20.33 -39.67 -5.73
C SER A 297 19.31 -40.81 -5.87
N GLY A 298 18.08 -40.52 -6.31
CA GLY A 298 16.96 -41.49 -6.38
C GLY A 298 16.11 -41.54 -5.10
N GLU A 299 16.42 -40.69 -4.13
CA GLU A 299 15.71 -40.61 -2.85
C GLU A 299 14.52 -39.64 -2.94
N LEU A 300 13.57 -39.77 -2.03
CA LEU A 300 12.48 -38.82 -1.85
C LEU A 300 12.75 -37.92 -0.65
N ALA A 301 12.67 -36.62 -0.90
CA ALA A 301 12.62 -35.60 0.12
C ALA A 301 11.15 -35.27 0.41
N ILE A 302 10.70 -35.51 1.65
CA ILE A 302 9.31 -35.32 2.04
C ILE A 302 9.26 -34.22 3.11
N GLY A 303 8.46 -33.20 2.87
CA GLY A 303 8.20 -32.11 3.79
C GLY A 303 6.82 -32.20 4.41
N LEU A 304 6.75 -32.12 5.74
CA LEU A 304 5.51 -32.09 6.52
C LEU A 304 5.23 -30.66 6.98
N THR A 305 3.95 -30.27 7.00
CA THR A 305 3.53 -28.96 7.50
C THR A 305 3.61 -28.87 9.03
N LYS A 306 3.50 -30.00 9.75
CA LYS A 306 3.64 -30.05 11.21
C LYS A 306 5.09 -29.91 11.68
N PRO A 307 5.34 -29.21 12.79
CA PRO A 307 6.67 -29.15 13.40
C PRO A 307 7.04 -30.48 14.07
N ILE A 308 8.33 -30.72 14.27
CA ILE A 308 8.85 -32.01 14.74
C ILE A 308 8.34 -32.38 16.14
N GLU A 309 8.05 -31.38 17.00
CA GLU A 309 7.54 -31.62 18.36
C GLU A 309 6.11 -32.16 18.40
N GLU A 310 5.37 -32.02 17.30
CA GLU A 310 3.99 -32.53 17.16
C GLU A 310 3.95 -33.93 16.53
N LEU A 311 5.10 -34.54 16.24
CA LEU A 311 5.21 -35.84 15.60
C LEU A 311 5.70 -36.90 16.58
N ASP A 312 5.04 -38.05 16.58
CA ASP A 312 5.54 -39.27 17.20
C ASP A 312 6.56 -39.93 16.27
N ASP A 313 7.84 -39.59 16.48
CA ASP A 313 9.00 -40.05 15.70
C ASP A 313 10.01 -40.82 16.56
N PRO A 314 9.69 -42.07 16.98
CA PRO A 314 10.56 -42.86 17.86
C PRO A 314 11.86 -43.30 17.19
N LYS A 315 11.98 -43.14 15.87
CA LYS A 315 13.15 -43.50 15.08
C LYS A 315 14.01 -42.29 14.70
N HIS A 316 13.62 -41.08 15.12
CA HIS A 316 14.32 -39.83 14.84
C HIS A 316 14.63 -39.63 13.34
N LEU A 317 13.65 -39.95 12.49
CA LEU A 317 13.75 -39.81 11.03
C LEU A 317 13.53 -38.36 10.57
N CYS A 318 12.84 -37.57 11.38
CA CYS A 318 12.50 -36.19 11.09
C CYS A 318 13.65 -35.24 11.43
N ILE A 319 13.81 -34.21 10.60
CA ILE A 319 14.73 -33.10 10.80
C ILE A 319 13.91 -31.81 10.84
N ASP A 320 14.13 -30.98 11.85
CA ASP A 320 13.55 -29.64 11.91
C ASP A 320 14.16 -28.75 10.82
N LYS A 321 13.29 -28.18 9.98
CA LYS A 321 13.65 -27.27 8.89
C LYS A 321 13.03 -25.88 9.06
N ARG A 322 12.54 -25.53 10.25
CA ARG A 322 12.12 -24.15 10.53
C ARG A 322 13.31 -23.18 10.52
N ARG A 323 14.52 -23.68 10.81
CA ARG A 323 15.76 -22.90 10.76
C ARG A 323 16.85 -23.61 9.95
N ASP A 324 17.70 -22.85 9.29
CA ASP A 324 18.92 -23.36 8.67
C ASP A 324 20.07 -23.52 9.68
N ALA A 325 21.24 -23.96 9.20
CA ALA A 325 22.42 -24.19 10.04
C ALA A 325 22.94 -22.91 10.74
N ASP A 326 22.60 -21.73 10.21
CA ASP A 326 22.96 -20.42 10.78
C ASP A 326 21.84 -19.83 11.66
N GLY A 327 20.76 -20.59 11.88
CA GLY A 327 19.62 -20.19 12.72
C GLY A 327 18.60 -19.27 12.03
N LYS A 328 18.69 -19.03 10.72
CA LYS A 328 17.73 -18.19 9.98
C LYS A 328 16.48 -19.00 9.59
N PRO A 329 15.30 -18.36 9.48
CA PRO A 329 14.10 -19.04 9.01
C PRO A 329 14.31 -19.69 7.64
N SER A 330 14.08 -21.00 7.54
CA SER A 330 14.27 -21.76 6.31
C SER A 330 12.94 -21.93 5.57
N GLY A 331 12.88 -21.47 4.32
CA GLY A 331 11.71 -21.56 3.44
C GLY A 331 11.62 -22.88 2.67
N TRP A 332 12.01 -24.00 3.29
CA TRP A 332 12.18 -25.27 2.59
C TRP A 332 10.84 -25.84 2.08
N LEU A 333 10.82 -26.27 0.82
CA LEU A 333 9.63 -26.71 0.07
C LEU A 333 8.40 -25.78 0.23
N GLY A 334 8.58 -24.46 0.31
CA GLY A 334 7.42 -23.55 0.45
C GLY A 334 6.68 -23.74 1.78
N GLY A 335 7.43 -23.75 2.88
CA GLY A 335 6.90 -23.68 4.25
C GLY A 335 6.66 -25.02 4.92
N ALA A 336 7.33 -26.09 4.49
CA ALA A 336 7.40 -27.32 5.29
C ALA A 336 8.25 -27.06 6.55
N LYS A 337 7.78 -27.51 7.70
CA LYS A 337 8.46 -27.31 9.00
C LYS A 337 9.38 -28.48 9.33
N THR A 338 8.99 -29.68 8.90
CA THR A 338 9.71 -30.92 9.16
C THR A 338 10.06 -31.62 7.86
N TYR A 339 11.21 -32.25 7.84
CA TYR A 339 11.76 -32.98 6.70
C TYR A 339 12.04 -34.43 7.06
N LEU A 340 11.69 -35.36 6.19
CA LEU A 340 12.15 -36.75 6.22
C LEU A 340 12.66 -37.17 4.85
N LYS A 341 13.68 -38.04 4.84
CA LYS A 341 14.30 -38.58 3.63
C LYS A 341 14.01 -40.07 3.53
N VAL A 342 13.56 -40.51 2.35
CA VAL A 342 13.28 -41.91 2.06
C VAL A 342 14.17 -42.35 0.90
N SER A 343 15.07 -43.29 1.16
CA SER A 343 16.05 -43.75 0.17
C SER A 343 15.68 -45.09 -0.47
N ASN A 344 14.77 -45.86 0.15
CA ASN A 344 14.31 -47.14 -0.38
C ASN A 344 12.93 -47.53 0.19
N ALA A 345 12.34 -48.58 -0.38
CA ALA A 345 10.98 -49.02 -0.04
C ALA A 345 10.83 -49.52 1.41
N ASN A 346 11.89 -50.04 2.04
CA ASN A 346 11.82 -50.55 3.42
C ASN A 346 11.61 -49.43 4.45
N GLN A 347 11.93 -48.18 4.10
CA GLN A 347 11.72 -47.02 4.95
C GLN A 347 10.29 -46.45 4.83
N LEU A 348 9.51 -46.91 3.84
CA LEU A 348 8.18 -46.35 3.58
C LEU A 348 7.18 -46.62 4.72
N ASP A 349 7.31 -47.73 5.44
CA ASP A 349 6.41 -48.02 6.56
C ASP A 349 6.55 -46.98 7.67
N ASP A 350 7.78 -46.66 8.05
CA ASP A 350 8.04 -45.63 9.06
C ASP A 350 7.70 -44.23 8.54
N ALA A 351 8.04 -43.95 7.27
CA ALA A 351 7.68 -42.68 6.63
C ALA A 351 6.16 -42.48 6.58
N MET A 352 5.37 -43.51 6.26
CA MET A 352 3.91 -43.43 6.21
C MET A 352 3.28 -43.22 7.58
N ARG A 353 3.88 -43.74 8.67
CA ARG A 353 3.42 -43.43 10.03
C ARG A 353 3.57 -41.93 10.35
N LEU A 354 4.63 -41.29 9.88
CA LEU A 354 4.85 -39.85 10.05
C LEU A 354 3.96 -39.01 9.11
N ILE A 355 3.85 -39.42 7.84
CA ILE A 355 3.01 -38.74 6.85
C ILE A 355 1.56 -38.66 7.30
N LYS A 356 1.00 -39.73 7.86
CA LYS A 356 -0.39 -39.75 8.34
C LYS A 356 -0.66 -38.80 9.50
N GLN A 357 0.38 -38.38 10.22
CA GLN A 357 0.25 -37.42 11.30
C GLN A 357 0.19 -35.97 10.79
N ALA A 358 0.48 -35.72 9.50
CA ALA A 358 0.58 -34.38 8.90
C ALA A 358 -0.71 -33.53 8.96
#